data_AF-A0A7X3RGG0-F1
#
_entry.id   AF-A0A7X3RGG0-F1
#
_cell.length_a   1.000
_cell.length_b   1.000
_cell.length_c   1.000
_cell.angle_alpha   90.00
_cell.angle_beta   90.00
_cell.angle_gamma   90.00
#
_symmetry.space_group_name_H-M   'P 1'
#
loop_
_entity.id
_entity.type
_entity.pdbx_description
1 polymer ?
#
loop_
_entity_poly.entity_id
_entity_poly.type
_entity_poly.pdbx_seq_one_letter_code
_entity_poly.pdbx_strand_id
1 'polypeptide(L)'
;RKLDTRIALIRNASAKNGGVYLYANQQGCDGGRLYFDGCALIAQNGDILAQGSQFSLKDVEVVTATVDLHAVRSYRGAKASRAVQASQTEQLPQIDIDFDVGIEGGKDGRRRKPNLPISQSSKQDPSNLSSFRSSLPIKPHTHIPEEEIAYGPACWLWDYLRRSEAAGYFIPLSGGADSGAVATLVGSMCQLVAKAIREKDASVTRDVNRWLADNETPDVFSDPCVLANRLLYTCYMGSANSSRETQKRAKLLAEQIGSHHLDINMDGLVNALQSLFTRITHRTPRFKVEGGSYQENQALQNIQARLRMVLSYLFAQMLPWVRNREGTLLVLGTGNVDEALRGYLTKYDCSSGDINPIGGISKLDLRRFLKWAEQHLGYTALGEIVEAPPTAELEPITETYTQTDEDDMGMTYAELSRFGQLRKMEQCGPVHTFEILVQEWDHIPPREVAEKVKHFFRCYAINRHKMTTLTPSYHAESYSPDDNRFDLRQFLYNTRWTWQFRRIDAYVKELEAEV
;
A
#
# COMPACT_ATOMS: atom_id res chain seq x y z
N ARG A 1 -0.52 3.53 9.45
CA ARG A 1 -0.87 3.29 10.86
C ARG A 1 0.23 3.66 11.85
N LYS A 2 1.38 4.22 11.41
CA LYS A 2 2.53 4.50 12.29
C LYS A 2 2.74 5.99 12.56
N LEU A 3 1.96 6.86 11.93
CA LEU A 3 2.11 8.31 12.06
C LEU A 3 1.89 8.78 13.50
N ASP A 4 0.91 8.22 14.21
CA ASP A 4 0.64 8.53 15.62
C ASP A 4 1.87 8.34 16.52
N THR A 5 2.65 7.28 16.26
CA THR A 5 3.89 7.03 17.03
C THR A 5 4.91 8.14 16.79
N ARG A 6 5.08 8.59 15.53
CA ARG A 6 5.97 9.70 15.18
C ARG A 6 5.53 10.99 15.87
N ILE A 7 4.24 11.33 15.78
CA ILE A 7 3.66 12.51 16.43
C ILE A 7 3.87 12.43 17.94
N ALA A 8 3.56 11.29 18.56
CA ALA A 8 3.73 11.09 20.00
C ALA A 8 5.19 11.26 20.45
N LEU A 9 6.16 10.73 19.70
CA LEU A 9 7.58 10.89 20.02
C LEU A 9 8.02 12.35 19.97
N ILE A 10 7.65 13.10 18.93
CA ILE A 10 7.96 14.54 18.77
C ILE A 10 7.30 15.36 19.88
N ARG A 11 6.02 15.08 20.14
CA ARG A 11 5.25 15.72 21.20
C ARG A 11 5.87 15.48 22.58
N ASN A 12 6.18 14.23 22.89
CA ASN A 12 6.78 13.85 24.17
C ASN A 12 8.19 14.43 24.34
N ALA A 13 9.00 14.46 23.28
CA ALA A 13 10.33 15.05 23.30
C ALA A 13 10.30 16.55 23.61
N SER A 14 9.41 17.31 22.94
CA SER A 14 9.25 18.75 23.17
C SER A 14 8.59 19.06 24.52
N ALA A 15 7.64 18.25 24.99
CA ALA A 15 7.00 18.39 26.30
C ALA A 15 7.99 18.12 27.45
N LYS A 16 8.75 17.02 27.36
CA LYS A 16 9.68 16.61 28.42
C LYS A 16 10.77 17.66 28.63
N ASN A 17 11.39 18.12 27.55
CA ASN A 17 12.57 18.98 27.61
C ASN A 17 12.24 20.49 27.59
N GLY A 18 11.06 20.85 27.08
CA GLY A 18 10.75 22.22 26.66
C GLY A 18 11.57 22.62 25.43
N GLY A 19 11.00 23.40 24.53
CA GLY A 19 11.66 23.85 23.31
C GLY A 19 10.79 23.73 22.07
N VAL A 20 11.31 24.26 20.97
CA VAL A 20 10.77 24.10 19.63
C VAL A 20 11.41 22.88 18.98
N TYR A 21 10.60 21.99 18.41
CA TYR A 21 11.04 20.80 17.68
C TYR A 21 10.57 20.94 16.23
N LEU A 22 11.50 20.83 15.29
CA LEU A 22 11.20 20.81 13.86
C LEU A 22 11.52 19.43 13.31
N TYR A 23 10.57 18.84 12.60
CA TYR A 23 10.72 17.57 11.90
C TYR A 23 10.42 17.77 10.42
N ALA A 24 11.34 17.33 9.57
CA ALA A 24 11.18 17.28 8.13
C ALA A 24 11.50 15.86 7.64
N ASN A 25 10.83 15.45 6.58
CA ASN A 25 11.00 14.13 5.99
C ASN A 25 10.81 14.22 4.48
N GLN A 26 11.35 13.25 3.75
CA GLN A 26 11.05 13.07 2.34
C GLN A 26 9.56 12.75 2.15
N GLN A 27 9.00 13.18 1.02
CA GLN A 27 7.64 12.84 0.59
C GLN A 27 7.68 12.30 -0.84
N GLY A 28 6.99 11.20 -1.11
CA GLY A 28 6.95 10.57 -2.42
C GLY A 28 7.71 9.23 -2.51
N CYS A 29 7.75 8.66 -3.70
CA CYS A 29 8.65 7.57 -4.07
C CYS A 29 10.04 8.16 -4.40
N ASP A 30 11.15 7.46 -4.14
CA ASP A 30 12.52 7.91 -4.47
C ASP A 30 13.20 7.05 -5.55
N GLY A 31 12.45 6.13 -6.16
CA GLY A 31 12.97 5.16 -7.13
C GLY A 31 12.85 3.70 -6.69
N GLY A 32 12.16 3.45 -5.57
CA GLY A 32 11.93 2.10 -5.08
C GLY A 32 10.50 1.81 -4.65
N ARG A 33 10.36 0.72 -3.89
CA ARG A 33 9.10 0.20 -3.35
C ARG A 33 8.54 0.98 -2.15
N LEU A 34 9.32 1.91 -1.61
CA LEU A 34 8.94 2.71 -0.45
C LEU A 34 8.27 4.00 -0.94
N TYR A 35 7.22 4.39 -0.22
CA TYR A 35 6.69 5.74 -0.29
C TYR A 35 7.01 6.42 1.04
N PHE A 36 7.73 7.53 0.98
CA PHE A 36 8.02 8.37 2.13
C PHE A 36 6.80 9.27 2.36
N ASP A 37 6.25 9.22 3.57
CA ASP A 37 4.96 9.81 3.91
C ASP A 37 5.07 11.25 4.45
N GLY A 38 6.19 11.93 4.23
CA GLY A 38 6.37 13.33 4.60
C GLY A 38 5.94 13.64 6.03
N CYS A 39 4.86 14.41 6.16
CA CYS A 39 4.28 14.86 7.42
C CYS A 39 5.30 15.63 8.27
N ALA A 40 5.84 16.72 7.71
CA ALA A 40 6.66 17.66 8.45
C ALA A 40 5.88 18.24 9.64
N LEU A 41 6.54 18.41 10.78
CA LEU A 41 5.88 18.81 12.03
C LEU A 41 6.69 19.91 12.72
N ILE A 42 5.99 20.92 13.25
CA ILE A 42 6.55 21.92 14.14
C ILE A 42 5.83 21.81 15.48
N ALA A 43 6.59 21.59 16.55
CA ALA A 43 6.06 21.47 17.90
C ALA A 43 6.75 22.47 18.85
N GLN A 44 6.02 22.93 19.87
CA GLN A 44 6.55 23.77 20.93
C GLN A 44 6.04 23.28 22.29
N ASN A 45 6.96 22.93 23.20
CA ASN A 45 6.64 22.57 24.58
C ASN A 45 5.58 21.46 24.76
N GLY A 46 5.39 20.59 23.77
CA GLY A 46 4.39 19.53 23.79
C GLY A 46 3.12 19.79 22.99
N ASP A 47 3.01 20.97 22.38
CA ASP A 47 1.93 21.33 21.46
C ASP A 47 2.41 21.26 20.01
N ILE A 48 1.58 20.71 19.11
CA ILE A 48 1.84 20.74 17.67
C ILE A 48 1.30 22.07 17.13
N LEU A 49 2.13 22.82 16.41
CA LEU A 49 1.80 24.13 15.88
C LEU A 49 1.50 24.09 14.38
N ALA A 50 2.15 23.19 13.65
CA ALA A 50 1.93 23.00 12.23
C ALA A 50 2.23 21.55 11.84
N GLN A 51 1.49 21.05 10.85
CA GLN A 51 1.59 19.71 10.31
C GLN A 51 1.47 19.78 8.79
N GLY A 52 2.41 19.18 8.08
CA GLY A 52 2.37 18.98 6.63
C GLY A 52 1.53 17.76 6.23
N SER A 53 1.34 17.62 4.93
CA SER A 53 0.57 16.53 4.34
C SER A 53 1.29 15.19 4.55
N GLN A 54 0.53 14.11 4.77
CA GLN A 54 1.10 12.75 4.77
C GLN A 54 1.30 12.25 3.33
N PHE A 55 0.28 12.40 2.49
CA PHE A 55 0.31 12.02 1.08
C PHE A 55 0.01 13.24 0.21
N SER A 56 0.85 13.48 -0.79
CA SER A 56 0.72 14.64 -1.66
C SER A 56 1.35 14.36 -3.02
N LEU A 57 0.87 15.07 -4.04
CA LEU A 57 1.46 15.10 -5.38
C LEU A 57 2.48 16.24 -5.54
N LYS A 58 2.62 17.11 -4.53
CA LYS A 58 3.55 18.23 -4.55
C LYS A 58 4.99 17.73 -4.44
N ASP A 59 5.85 18.17 -5.33
CA ASP A 59 7.29 17.89 -5.24
C ASP A 59 7.93 18.57 -4.01
N VAL A 60 7.40 19.72 -3.57
CA VAL A 60 7.89 20.48 -2.41
C VAL A 60 6.73 21.01 -1.57
N GLU A 61 6.75 20.70 -0.27
CA GLU A 61 5.85 21.28 0.73
C GLU A 61 6.66 21.99 1.81
N VAL A 62 6.34 23.26 2.07
CA VAL A 62 6.98 24.07 3.12
C VAL A 62 5.97 24.34 4.21
N VAL A 63 6.25 23.84 5.41
CA VAL A 63 5.45 24.05 6.62
C VAL A 63 6.12 25.11 7.47
N THR A 64 5.37 26.14 7.87
CA THR A 64 5.87 27.25 8.69
C THR A 64 5.03 27.46 9.93
N ALA A 65 5.64 27.96 11.00
CA ALA A 65 4.96 28.39 12.21
C ALA A 65 5.75 29.53 12.88
N THR A 66 5.03 30.49 13.45
CA THR A 66 5.61 31.57 14.25
C THR A 66 5.64 31.15 15.72
N VAL A 67 6.83 31.02 16.30
CA VAL A 67 7.01 30.48 17.66
C VAL A 67 7.42 31.57 18.66
N ASP A 68 6.98 31.45 19.91
CA ASP A 68 7.42 32.34 20.99
C ASP A 68 8.58 31.72 21.80
N LEU A 69 9.78 32.27 21.65
CA LEU A 69 10.96 31.82 22.40
C LEU A 69 10.90 32.20 23.88
N HIS A 70 10.14 33.23 24.26
CA HIS A 70 9.92 33.55 25.67
C HIS A 70 9.07 32.49 26.36
N ALA A 71 8.03 31.97 25.71
CA ALA A 71 7.29 30.81 26.21
C ALA A 71 8.19 29.58 26.44
N VAL A 72 9.20 29.33 25.60
CA VAL A 72 10.20 28.26 25.85
C VAL A 72 11.03 28.53 27.10
N ARG A 73 11.53 29.77 27.26
CA ARG A 73 12.31 30.18 28.44
C ARG A 73 11.49 30.03 29.73
N SER A 74 10.26 30.54 29.72
CA SER A 74 9.33 30.44 30.86
C SER A 74 8.98 28.99 31.18
N TYR A 75 8.68 28.17 30.16
CA TYR A 75 8.37 26.75 30.34
C TYR A 75 9.52 25.97 30.98
N ARG A 76 10.76 26.25 30.57
CA ARG A 76 11.96 25.64 31.17
C ARG A 76 12.24 26.18 32.57
N GLY A 77 12.06 27.49 32.78
CA GLY A 77 12.24 28.14 34.09
C GLY A 77 11.27 27.65 35.16
N ALA A 78 10.05 27.26 34.76
CA ALA A 78 9.07 26.67 35.65
C ALA A 78 9.45 25.26 36.17
N LYS A 79 10.48 24.61 35.61
CA LYS A 79 10.90 23.24 35.96
C LYS A 79 12.28 23.23 36.65
N ALA A 80 12.29 23.37 37.98
CA ALA A 80 13.53 23.44 38.76
C ALA A 80 14.44 22.20 38.60
N SER A 81 13.87 20.99 38.55
CA SER A 81 14.63 19.75 38.35
C SER A 81 15.43 19.72 37.05
N ARG A 82 14.90 20.32 35.98
CA ARG A 82 15.57 20.45 34.69
C ARG A 82 16.78 21.37 34.76
N ALA A 83 16.73 22.44 35.56
CA ALA A 83 17.86 23.33 35.77
C ALA A 83 19.00 22.64 36.53
N VAL A 84 18.68 21.84 37.56
CA VAL A 84 19.68 21.05 38.30
C VAL A 84 20.38 20.05 37.38
N GLN A 85 19.62 19.30 36.56
CA GLN A 85 20.21 18.36 35.60
C GLN A 85 21.10 19.07 34.58
N ALA A 86 20.66 20.23 34.05
CA ALA A 86 21.45 21.02 33.10
C ALA A 86 22.76 21.59 33.71
N SER A 87 22.81 21.80 35.02
CA SER A 87 24.05 22.26 35.69
C SER A 87 25.14 21.17 35.76
N GLN A 88 24.74 19.90 35.62
CA GLN A 88 25.63 18.74 35.67
C GLN A 88 26.08 18.27 34.28
N THR A 89 25.49 18.81 33.21
CA THR A 89 25.84 18.43 31.84
C THR A 89 27.07 19.18 31.34
N GLU A 90 27.91 18.50 30.57
CA GLU A 90 29.03 19.10 29.86
C GLU A 90 28.54 20.18 28.90
N GLN A 91 29.29 21.28 28.80
CA GLN A 91 28.94 22.35 27.87
C GLN A 91 29.18 21.90 26.43
N LEU A 92 28.14 22.03 25.60
CA LEU A 92 28.26 21.83 24.16
C LEU A 92 29.07 22.99 23.54
N PRO A 93 29.89 22.74 22.50
CA PRO A 93 30.55 23.80 21.75
C PRO A 93 29.54 24.83 21.24
N GLN A 94 29.82 26.11 21.49
CA GLN A 94 28.97 27.22 21.04
C GLN A 94 29.60 27.86 19.80
N ILE A 95 28.80 28.04 18.76
CA ILE A 95 29.19 28.75 17.54
C ILE A 95 28.35 30.01 17.47
N ASP A 96 28.99 31.17 17.68
CA ASP A 96 28.33 32.46 17.57
C ASP A 96 28.08 32.80 16.10
N ILE A 97 26.82 33.10 15.76
CA ILE A 97 26.40 33.49 14.43
C ILE A 97 25.79 34.89 14.55
N ASP A 98 26.28 35.87 13.77
CA ASP A 98 25.71 37.22 13.72
C ASP A 98 24.41 37.23 12.88
N PHE A 99 23.37 36.60 13.42
CA PHE A 99 22.06 36.47 12.80
C PHE A 99 20.95 36.58 13.84
N ASP A 100 19.91 37.37 13.57
CA ASP A 100 18.74 37.52 14.44
C ASP A 100 17.57 36.68 13.87
N VAL A 101 17.07 35.76 14.68
CA VAL A 101 15.97 34.83 14.34
C VAL A 101 14.60 35.46 14.64
N GLY A 102 14.54 36.65 15.23
CA GLY A 102 13.30 37.38 15.52
C GLY A 102 12.63 37.97 14.27
N ILE A 103 11.31 38.23 14.36
CA ILE A 103 10.45 38.69 13.26
C ILE A 103 10.88 40.06 12.67
N GLU A 104 11.63 40.86 13.43
CA GLU A 104 12.17 42.15 12.95
C GLU A 104 13.52 42.04 12.21
N GLY A 105 14.13 40.85 12.19
CA GLY A 105 15.41 40.58 11.53
C GLY A 105 15.22 40.07 10.11
N GLY A 106 14.89 40.94 9.15
CA GLY A 106 14.74 40.44 7.78
C GLY A 106 14.38 41.42 6.68
N LYS A 107 15.25 42.40 6.41
CA LYS A 107 15.56 42.76 5.01
C LYS A 107 17.06 42.95 4.76
N ASP A 108 17.81 43.47 5.74
CA ASP A 108 19.21 43.89 5.50
C ASP A 108 20.26 43.33 6.49
N GLY A 109 19.94 42.33 7.31
CA GLY A 109 20.91 41.73 8.25
C GLY A 109 21.50 42.70 9.29
N ARG A 110 20.89 43.86 9.53
CA ARG A 110 21.35 44.81 10.55
C ARG A 110 20.59 44.61 11.86
N ARG A 111 21.33 44.28 12.93
CA ARG A 111 20.88 44.31 14.33
C ARG A 111 20.04 45.56 14.62
N ARG A 112 18.84 45.39 15.20
CA ARG A 112 18.17 46.49 15.89
C ARG A 112 19.06 46.91 17.07
N LYS A 113 19.49 48.17 17.12
CA LYS A 113 20.23 48.69 18.28
C LYS A 113 19.32 48.59 19.52
N PRO A 114 19.79 48.04 20.64
CA PRO A 114 18.95 47.62 21.77
C PRO A 114 18.19 48.72 22.54
N ASN A 115 18.24 49.99 22.12
CA ASN A 115 17.70 51.13 22.88
C ASN A 115 16.86 52.10 22.02
N LEU A 116 15.82 51.63 21.33
CA LEU A 116 14.79 52.51 20.78
C LEU A 116 13.44 52.20 21.44
N PRO A 117 12.81 53.18 22.13
CA PRO A 117 11.48 53.01 22.71
C PRO A 117 10.46 52.65 21.62
N ILE A 118 9.49 51.80 21.97
CA ILE A 118 8.41 51.29 21.10
C ILE A 118 7.52 52.40 20.49
N SER A 119 7.68 53.67 20.88
CA SER A 119 6.73 54.73 20.56
C SER A 119 6.97 55.50 19.26
N GLN A 120 8.02 55.25 18.47
CA GLN A 120 8.30 56.09 17.29
C GLN A 120 8.84 55.32 16.08
N SER A 121 8.02 54.45 15.50
CA SER A 121 8.13 54.13 14.08
C SER A 121 6.76 53.88 13.48
N SER A 122 6.32 54.87 12.70
CA SER A 122 5.43 54.75 11.54
C SER A 122 4.13 53.98 11.71
N LYS A 123 3.00 54.70 11.63
CA LYS A 123 1.69 54.27 11.10
C LYS A 123 1.71 52.82 10.55
N GLN A 124 1.48 51.85 11.42
CA GLN A 124 1.33 50.46 11.00
C GLN A 124 -0.10 50.29 10.49
N ASP A 125 -0.20 49.91 9.23
CA ASP A 125 -1.43 49.44 8.61
C ASP A 125 -1.98 48.26 9.46
N PRO A 126 -3.23 48.33 9.99
CA PRO A 126 -3.81 47.29 10.85
C PRO A 126 -3.84 45.89 10.22
N SER A 127 -3.70 45.81 8.89
CA SER A 127 -3.60 44.58 8.10
C SER A 127 -2.32 43.76 8.36
N ASN A 128 -1.22 44.40 8.82
CA ASN A 128 0.07 43.76 9.10
C ASN A 128 0.21 43.22 10.53
N LEU A 129 -0.77 43.42 11.43
CA LEU A 129 -0.73 42.85 12.79
C LEU A 129 -0.90 41.31 12.81
N SER A 130 -1.33 40.71 11.70
CA SER A 130 -1.56 39.27 11.56
C SER A 130 -0.25 38.47 11.46
N SER A 131 0.83 39.06 10.95
CA SER A 131 2.13 38.39 10.74
C SER A 131 2.97 38.21 12.01
N PHE A 132 2.59 38.88 13.10
CA PHE A 132 3.31 38.84 14.39
C PHE A 132 2.68 37.91 15.43
N ARG A 133 1.61 37.19 15.07
CA ARG A 133 0.93 36.30 16.02
C ARG A 133 1.64 34.95 16.06
N SER A 134 1.93 34.49 17.28
CA SER A 134 2.38 33.11 17.48
C SER A 134 1.33 32.14 16.95
N SER A 135 1.79 31.10 16.26
CA SER A 135 0.94 30.02 15.77
C SER A 135 0.25 29.35 16.96
N LEU A 136 -1.05 29.14 16.83
CA LEU A 136 -1.85 28.47 17.86
C LEU A 136 -1.65 26.94 17.76
N PRO A 137 -1.71 26.21 18.89
CA PRO A 137 -1.74 24.76 18.87
C PRO A 137 -2.86 24.21 17.99
N ILE A 138 -2.53 23.20 17.18
CA ILE A 138 -3.49 22.43 16.38
C ILE A 138 -3.64 21.02 16.94
N LYS A 139 -4.81 20.43 16.74
CA LYS A 139 -4.99 19.00 16.95
C LYS A 139 -4.35 18.27 15.76
N PRO A 140 -3.37 17.37 15.98
CA PRO A 140 -2.79 16.61 14.89
C PRO A 140 -3.86 15.78 14.19
N HIS A 141 -3.78 15.73 12.86
CA HIS A 141 -4.65 14.91 12.04
C HIS A 141 -3.93 13.64 11.62
N THR A 142 -4.63 12.52 11.66
CA THR A 142 -4.17 11.24 11.13
C THR A 142 -5.26 10.63 10.27
N HIS A 143 -4.84 10.07 9.13
CA HIS A 143 -5.72 9.32 8.27
C HIS A 143 -6.18 8.03 8.92
N ILE A 144 -7.42 7.63 8.67
CA ILE A 144 -7.87 6.27 8.97
C ILE A 144 -7.17 5.28 8.03
N PRO A 145 -7.08 3.98 8.36
CA PRO A 145 -6.37 3.01 7.53
C PRO A 145 -6.83 2.96 6.06
N GLU A 146 -8.12 3.11 5.81
CA GLU A 146 -8.71 3.11 4.48
C GLU A 146 -8.27 4.33 3.65
N GLU A 147 -8.13 5.50 4.28
CA GLU A 147 -7.58 6.71 3.65
C GLU A 147 -6.08 6.57 3.38
N GLU A 148 -5.30 5.99 4.30
CA GLU A 148 -3.88 5.71 4.06
C GLU A 148 -3.69 4.78 2.85
N ILE A 149 -4.56 3.77 2.71
CA ILE A 149 -4.58 2.88 1.54
C ILE A 149 -5.01 3.64 0.28
N ALA A 150 -6.00 4.53 0.37
CA ALA A 150 -6.45 5.30 -0.78
C ALA A 150 -5.36 6.24 -1.32
N TYR A 151 -4.63 6.91 -0.43
CA TYR A 151 -3.73 8.00 -0.83
C TYR A 151 -2.27 7.59 -1.00
N GLY A 152 -1.73 6.73 -0.13
CA GLY A 152 -0.31 6.34 -0.19
C GLY A 152 0.08 5.62 -1.49
N PRO A 153 -0.51 4.44 -1.76
CA PRO A 153 -0.35 3.75 -3.03
C PRO A 153 -0.72 4.59 -4.26
N ALA A 154 -1.73 5.46 -4.18
CA ALA A 154 -2.10 6.34 -5.29
C ALA A 154 -1.00 7.37 -5.61
N CYS A 155 -0.46 8.05 -4.60
CA CYS A 155 0.68 8.96 -4.79
C CYS A 155 1.94 8.21 -5.25
N TRP A 156 2.15 6.98 -4.78
CA TRP A 156 3.25 6.12 -5.23
C TRP A 156 3.12 5.74 -6.71
N LEU A 157 1.92 5.39 -7.17
CA LEU A 157 1.62 5.15 -8.58
C LEU A 157 1.81 6.43 -9.41
N TRP A 158 1.45 7.60 -8.89
CA TRP A 158 1.71 8.86 -9.60
C TRP A 158 3.21 9.08 -9.84
N ASP A 159 4.02 8.92 -8.80
CA ASP A 159 5.47 9.07 -8.90
C ASP A 159 6.11 8.03 -9.82
N TYR A 160 5.68 6.76 -9.74
CA TYR A 160 6.13 5.72 -10.66
C TYR A 160 5.81 6.06 -12.11
N LEU A 161 4.57 6.48 -12.38
CA LEU A 161 4.13 6.80 -13.72
C LEU A 161 4.93 7.97 -14.30
N ARG A 162 4.97 9.10 -13.60
CA ARG A 162 5.62 10.31 -14.13
C ARG A 162 7.12 10.12 -14.33
N ARG A 163 7.80 9.36 -13.46
CA ARG A 163 9.27 9.16 -13.51
C ARG A 163 9.73 8.01 -14.40
N SER A 164 8.90 6.99 -14.62
CA SER A 164 9.21 5.90 -15.56
C SER A 164 8.99 6.29 -17.02
N GLU A 165 8.32 7.43 -17.26
CA GLU A 165 7.89 7.86 -18.59
C GLU A 165 6.94 6.87 -19.30
N ALA A 166 6.36 5.93 -18.56
CA ALA A 166 5.36 5.02 -19.09
C ALA A 166 4.12 5.77 -19.60
N ALA A 167 3.47 5.20 -20.61
CA ALA A 167 2.27 5.77 -21.23
C ALA A 167 1.04 5.65 -20.33
N GLY A 168 1.07 4.73 -19.36
CA GLY A 168 -0.04 4.43 -18.47
C GLY A 168 0.14 3.08 -17.77
N TYR A 169 -0.99 2.51 -17.36
CA TYR A 169 -1.12 1.26 -16.62
C TYR A 169 -1.98 0.25 -17.35
N PHE A 170 -1.63 -1.02 -17.22
CA PHE A 170 -2.45 -2.15 -17.65
C PHE A 170 -2.83 -3.02 -16.44
N ILE A 171 -4.13 -3.32 -16.29
CA ILE A 171 -4.65 -4.22 -15.24
C ILE A 171 -5.42 -5.38 -15.87
N PRO A 172 -5.05 -6.64 -15.61
CA PRO A 172 -5.94 -7.78 -15.83
C PRO A 172 -7.06 -7.74 -14.78
N LEU A 173 -8.20 -7.14 -15.13
CA LEU A 173 -9.30 -6.86 -14.22
C LEU A 173 -10.24 -8.07 -14.15
N SER A 174 -10.22 -8.79 -13.03
CA SER A 174 -10.96 -10.06 -12.86
C SER A 174 -12.41 -9.91 -12.40
N GLY A 175 -12.80 -8.73 -11.90
CA GLY A 175 -14.08 -8.53 -11.21
C GLY A 175 -14.11 -9.07 -9.77
N GLY A 176 -12.96 -9.50 -9.24
CA GLY A 176 -12.72 -9.81 -7.83
C GLY A 176 -12.07 -8.66 -7.05
N ALA A 177 -12.06 -8.79 -5.72
CA ALA A 177 -11.65 -7.73 -4.78
C ALA A 177 -10.26 -7.17 -5.05
N ASP A 178 -9.26 -8.01 -5.30
CA ASP A 178 -7.86 -7.55 -5.36
C ASP A 178 -7.58 -6.72 -6.61
N SER A 179 -7.95 -7.23 -7.79
CA SER A 179 -7.84 -6.47 -9.03
C SER A 179 -8.74 -5.22 -9.02
N GLY A 180 -9.89 -5.31 -8.34
CA GLY A 180 -10.76 -4.16 -8.10
C GLY A 180 -10.07 -3.08 -7.27
N ALA A 181 -9.40 -3.45 -6.18
CA ALA A 181 -8.64 -2.54 -5.35
C ALA A 181 -7.50 -1.87 -6.11
N VAL A 182 -6.74 -2.61 -6.92
CA VAL A 182 -5.70 -2.03 -7.79
C VAL A 182 -6.29 -1.00 -8.74
N ALA A 183 -7.41 -1.31 -9.40
CA ALA A 183 -8.09 -0.37 -10.30
C ALA A 183 -8.58 0.87 -9.53
N THR A 184 -9.18 0.69 -8.35
CA THR A 184 -9.61 1.77 -7.47
C THR A 184 -8.46 2.68 -7.04
N LEU A 185 -7.27 2.14 -6.78
CA LEU A 185 -6.09 2.95 -6.44
C LEU A 185 -5.62 3.81 -7.62
N VAL A 186 -5.65 3.30 -8.85
CA VAL A 186 -5.40 4.12 -10.04
C VAL A 186 -6.51 5.16 -10.23
N GLY A 187 -7.77 4.81 -9.94
CA GLY A 187 -8.89 5.76 -9.92
C GLY A 187 -8.68 6.88 -8.89
N SER A 188 -8.27 6.54 -7.66
CA SER A 188 -7.93 7.50 -6.61
C SER A 188 -6.77 8.41 -7.02
N MET A 189 -5.73 7.86 -7.64
CA MET A 189 -4.64 8.64 -8.23
C MET A 189 -5.18 9.65 -9.25
N CYS A 190 -6.07 9.23 -10.15
CA CYS A 190 -6.68 10.14 -11.13
C CYS A 190 -7.51 11.24 -10.46
N GLN A 191 -8.25 10.94 -9.39
CA GLN A 191 -8.99 11.94 -8.61
C GLN A 191 -8.06 12.96 -7.92
N LEU A 192 -6.95 12.51 -7.37
CA LEU A 192 -5.93 13.39 -6.76
C LEU A 192 -5.28 14.31 -7.80
N VAL A 193 -4.93 13.78 -8.97
CA VAL A 193 -4.35 14.56 -10.07
C VAL A 193 -5.37 15.58 -10.60
N ALA A 194 -6.61 15.16 -10.83
CA ALA A 194 -7.69 16.04 -11.27
C ALA A 194 -7.94 17.18 -10.27
N LYS A 195 -7.87 16.89 -8.96
CA LYS A 195 -7.94 17.91 -7.90
C LYS A 195 -6.76 18.89 -8.00
N ALA A 196 -5.54 18.39 -8.12
CA ALA A 196 -4.36 19.24 -8.24
C ALA A 196 -4.39 20.14 -9.49
N ILE A 197 -4.95 19.66 -10.61
CA ILE A 197 -5.17 20.46 -11.82
C ILE A 197 -6.19 21.57 -11.57
N ARG A 198 -7.32 21.27 -10.91
CA ARG A 198 -8.31 22.30 -10.51
C ARG A 198 -7.70 23.35 -9.58
N GLU A 199 -6.76 22.95 -8.74
CA GLU A 199 -5.99 23.82 -7.84
C GLU A 199 -4.82 24.53 -8.54
N LYS A 200 -4.60 24.27 -9.83
CA LYS A 200 -3.52 24.83 -10.66
C LYS A 200 -2.11 24.53 -10.12
N ASP A 201 -1.90 23.33 -9.60
CA ASP A 201 -0.57 22.87 -9.18
C ASP A 201 0.38 22.82 -10.38
N ALA A 202 1.42 23.66 -10.36
CA ALA A 202 2.31 23.83 -11.49
C ALA A 202 3.11 22.56 -11.86
N SER A 203 3.49 21.74 -10.88
CA SER A 203 4.21 20.49 -11.15
C SER A 203 3.32 19.45 -11.79
N VAL A 204 2.10 19.27 -11.26
CA VAL A 204 1.15 18.30 -11.80
C VAL A 204 0.70 18.73 -13.20
N THR A 205 0.38 20.02 -13.40
CA THR A 205 0.02 20.56 -14.71
C THR A 205 1.13 20.36 -15.75
N ARG A 206 2.40 20.56 -15.36
CA ARG A 206 3.54 20.29 -16.25
C ARG A 206 3.61 18.81 -16.62
N ASP A 207 3.52 17.92 -15.64
CA ASP A 207 3.73 16.49 -15.83
C ASP A 207 2.61 15.86 -16.69
N VAL A 208 1.37 16.37 -16.61
CA VAL A 208 0.26 15.84 -17.43
C VAL A 208 0.31 16.21 -18.90
N ASN A 209 1.10 17.22 -19.28
CA ASN A 209 1.18 17.70 -20.67
C ASN A 209 1.53 16.60 -21.67
N ARG A 210 2.35 15.62 -21.27
CA ARG A 210 2.78 14.53 -22.15
C ARG A 210 1.66 13.61 -22.62
N TRP A 211 0.51 13.66 -21.96
CA TRP A 211 -0.64 12.84 -22.32
C TRP A 211 -1.74 13.61 -23.02
N LEU A 212 -1.57 14.91 -23.27
CA LEU A 212 -2.51 15.71 -24.05
C LEU A 212 -2.47 15.32 -25.53
N ALA A 213 -3.61 15.42 -26.19
CA ALA A 213 -3.68 15.46 -27.66
C ALA A 213 -3.38 16.89 -28.16
N ASP A 214 -3.06 17.03 -29.44
CA ASP A 214 -2.59 18.30 -30.06
C ASP A 214 -3.48 19.54 -29.79
N ASN A 215 -4.78 19.34 -29.51
CA ASN A 215 -5.76 20.40 -29.29
C ASN A 215 -6.31 20.46 -27.85
N GLU A 216 -5.71 19.73 -26.90
CA GLU A 216 -6.16 19.68 -25.51
C GLU A 216 -5.31 20.59 -24.62
N THR A 217 -5.94 21.14 -23.57
CA THR A 217 -5.24 21.80 -22.47
C THR A 217 -5.29 20.89 -21.22
N PRO A 218 -4.38 21.09 -20.24
CA PRO A 218 -4.40 20.32 -18.98
C PRO A 218 -5.76 20.30 -18.27
N ASP A 219 -6.60 21.31 -18.47
CA ASP A 219 -7.93 21.40 -17.87
C ASP A 219 -8.85 20.24 -18.27
N VAL A 220 -8.59 19.55 -19.40
CA VAL A 220 -9.33 18.35 -19.79
C VAL A 220 -9.23 17.24 -18.73
N PHE A 221 -8.11 17.20 -18.00
CA PHE A 221 -7.87 16.24 -16.92
C PHE A 221 -8.39 16.72 -15.56
N SER A 222 -9.14 17.83 -15.52
CA SER A 222 -9.94 18.19 -14.34
C SER A 222 -11.09 17.21 -14.08
N ASP A 223 -11.48 16.42 -15.09
CA ASP A 223 -12.31 15.23 -14.96
C ASP A 223 -11.42 13.98 -14.78
N PRO A 224 -11.49 13.30 -13.62
CA PRO A 224 -10.68 12.11 -13.37
C PRO A 224 -10.98 10.95 -14.32
N CYS A 225 -12.20 10.85 -14.88
CA CYS A 225 -12.57 9.79 -15.81
C CYS A 225 -11.86 9.96 -17.16
N VAL A 226 -11.69 11.20 -17.63
CA VAL A 226 -10.94 11.49 -18.87
C VAL A 226 -9.47 11.15 -18.70
N LEU A 227 -8.89 11.50 -17.55
CA LEU A 227 -7.53 11.12 -17.20
C LEU A 227 -7.37 9.59 -17.09
N ALA A 228 -8.30 8.91 -16.42
CA ALA A 228 -8.30 7.45 -16.33
C ALA A 228 -8.42 6.79 -17.71
N ASN A 229 -9.24 7.32 -18.62
CA ASN A 229 -9.32 6.80 -19.98
C ASN A 229 -8.01 6.92 -20.74
N ARG A 230 -7.23 7.97 -20.43
CA ARG A 230 -5.92 8.23 -21.03
C ARG A 230 -4.84 7.34 -20.42
N LEU A 231 -4.91 7.01 -19.14
CA LEU A 231 -3.81 6.36 -18.42
C LEU A 231 -4.07 4.90 -18.07
N LEU A 232 -5.31 4.47 -17.94
CA LEU A 232 -5.66 3.17 -17.40
C LEU A 232 -6.33 2.29 -18.45
N TYR A 233 -5.69 1.17 -18.74
CA TYR A 233 -6.21 0.12 -19.60
C TYR A 233 -6.54 -1.08 -18.73
N THR A 234 -7.77 -1.58 -18.85
CA THR A 234 -8.23 -2.74 -18.10
C THR A 234 -8.67 -3.82 -19.07
N CYS A 235 -8.43 -5.08 -18.73
CA CYS A 235 -8.88 -6.19 -19.56
C CYS A 235 -9.47 -7.31 -18.71
N TYR A 236 -10.74 -7.62 -18.93
CA TYR A 236 -11.34 -8.85 -18.44
C TYR A 236 -10.96 -10.00 -19.38
N MET A 237 -10.39 -11.06 -18.82
CA MET A 237 -9.85 -12.20 -19.56
C MET A 237 -10.57 -13.49 -19.13
N GLY A 238 -11.78 -13.67 -19.65
CA GLY A 238 -12.66 -14.79 -19.31
C GLY A 238 -12.26 -16.10 -20.00
N SER A 239 -12.69 -17.21 -19.41
CA SER A 239 -12.70 -18.56 -20.02
C SER A 239 -14.10 -19.17 -19.92
N ALA A 240 -14.27 -20.39 -20.42
CA ALA A 240 -15.51 -21.15 -20.35
C ALA A 240 -16.01 -21.35 -18.91
N ASN A 241 -15.12 -21.21 -17.92
CA ASN A 241 -15.44 -21.35 -16.49
C ASN A 241 -15.83 -20.03 -15.83
N SER A 242 -15.66 -18.89 -16.51
CA SER A 242 -15.89 -17.58 -15.92
C SER A 242 -17.38 -17.21 -15.92
N SER A 243 -17.85 -16.63 -14.82
CA SER A 243 -19.25 -16.24 -14.67
C SER A 243 -19.57 -14.94 -15.40
N ARG A 244 -20.86 -14.70 -15.67
CA ARG A 244 -21.32 -13.41 -16.25
C ARG A 244 -21.26 -12.31 -15.21
N GLU A 245 -21.32 -12.68 -13.94
CA GLU A 245 -21.32 -11.80 -12.77
C GLU A 245 -19.94 -11.17 -12.58
N THR A 246 -18.84 -11.93 -12.65
CA THR A 246 -17.47 -11.38 -12.59
C THR A 246 -17.19 -10.43 -13.76
N GLN A 247 -17.58 -10.81 -14.97
CA GLN A 247 -17.50 -9.98 -16.17
C GLN A 247 -18.25 -8.65 -16.00
N LYS A 248 -19.51 -8.71 -15.54
CA LYS A 248 -20.34 -7.52 -15.30
C LYS A 248 -19.72 -6.59 -14.27
N ARG A 249 -19.22 -7.14 -13.14
CA ARG A 249 -18.55 -6.35 -12.08
C ARG A 249 -17.30 -5.65 -12.60
N ALA A 250 -16.45 -6.37 -13.36
CA ALA A 250 -15.25 -5.81 -13.97
C ALA A 250 -15.58 -4.64 -14.90
N LYS A 251 -16.55 -4.84 -15.79
CA LYS A 251 -17.01 -3.81 -16.73
C LYS A 251 -17.58 -2.58 -16.02
N LEU A 252 -18.46 -2.77 -15.04
CA LEU A 252 -19.09 -1.66 -14.32
C LEU A 252 -18.06 -0.83 -13.56
N LEU A 253 -17.11 -1.46 -12.88
CA LEU A 253 -16.03 -0.75 -12.19
C LEU A 253 -15.15 0.03 -13.18
N ALA A 254 -14.82 -0.59 -14.31
CA ALA A 254 -14.02 0.03 -15.37
C ALA A 254 -14.71 1.28 -15.96
N GLU A 255 -16.03 1.22 -16.16
CA GLU A 255 -16.86 2.34 -16.61
C GLU A 255 -16.91 3.47 -15.57
N GLN A 256 -17.09 3.14 -14.28
CA GLN A 256 -17.14 4.13 -13.20
C GLN A 256 -15.80 4.85 -12.98
N ILE A 257 -14.68 4.15 -13.15
CA ILE A 257 -13.35 4.76 -13.09
C ILE A 257 -13.06 5.57 -14.37
N GLY A 258 -13.64 5.18 -15.51
CA GLY A 258 -13.39 5.78 -16.83
C GLY A 258 -12.26 5.11 -17.62
N SER A 259 -11.82 3.92 -17.22
CA SER A 259 -10.70 3.22 -17.89
C SER A 259 -11.04 2.77 -19.33
N HIS A 260 -10.01 2.59 -20.16
CA HIS A 260 -10.16 1.92 -21.45
C HIS A 260 -10.27 0.40 -21.25
N HIS A 261 -11.50 -0.12 -21.27
CA HIS A 261 -11.81 -1.50 -20.94
C HIS A 261 -11.90 -2.41 -22.16
N LEU A 262 -11.28 -3.58 -22.08
CA LEU A 262 -11.39 -4.67 -23.03
C LEU A 262 -11.99 -5.91 -22.35
N ASP A 263 -12.70 -6.70 -23.15
CA ASP A 263 -13.30 -7.95 -22.71
C ASP A 263 -12.99 -9.01 -23.76
N ILE A 264 -12.27 -10.05 -23.35
CA ILE A 264 -11.81 -11.12 -24.23
C ILE A 264 -12.12 -12.50 -23.65
N ASN A 265 -12.37 -13.46 -24.54
CA ASN A 265 -12.43 -14.87 -24.22
C ASN A 265 -11.11 -15.56 -24.62
N MET A 266 -10.54 -16.35 -23.71
CA MET A 266 -9.25 -17.03 -23.89
C MET A 266 -9.35 -18.50 -24.29
N ASP A 267 -10.55 -19.07 -24.43
CA ASP A 267 -10.73 -20.51 -24.64
C ASP A 267 -10.02 -21.01 -25.89
N GLY A 268 -10.01 -20.21 -26.96
CA GLY A 268 -9.26 -20.52 -28.17
C GLY A 268 -7.76 -20.74 -27.93
N LEU A 269 -7.14 -19.91 -27.08
CA LEU A 269 -5.72 -20.02 -26.73
C LEU A 269 -5.46 -21.21 -25.81
N VAL A 270 -6.30 -21.40 -24.81
CA VAL A 270 -6.20 -22.52 -23.85
C VAL A 270 -6.33 -23.85 -24.59
N ASN A 271 -7.34 -23.98 -25.46
CA ASN A 271 -7.60 -25.17 -26.26
C ASN A 271 -6.47 -25.47 -27.23
N ALA A 272 -5.85 -24.45 -27.82
CA ALA A 272 -4.69 -24.66 -28.70
C ALA A 272 -3.50 -25.29 -27.97
N LEU A 273 -3.20 -24.84 -26.74
CA LEU A 273 -2.12 -25.41 -25.93
C LEU A 273 -2.46 -26.81 -25.42
N GLN A 274 -3.69 -27.05 -24.98
CA GLN A 274 -4.12 -28.39 -24.59
C GLN A 274 -4.06 -29.36 -25.77
N SER A 275 -4.53 -28.95 -26.95
CA SER A 275 -4.47 -29.76 -28.18
C SER A 275 -3.03 -30.10 -28.57
N LEU A 276 -2.10 -29.14 -28.43
CA LEU A 276 -0.67 -29.40 -28.64
C LEU A 276 -0.13 -30.43 -27.66
N PHE A 277 -0.44 -30.30 -26.36
CA PHE A 277 -0.01 -31.25 -25.34
C PHE A 277 -0.55 -32.66 -25.60
N THR A 278 -1.85 -32.79 -25.90
CA THR A 278 -2.49 -34.07 -26.21
C THR A 278 -1.88 -34.71 -27.45
N ARG A 279 -1.59 -33.93 -28.49
CA ARG A 279 -0.96 -34.44 -29.72
C ARG A 279 0.45 -34.97 -29.47
N ILE A 280 1.24 -34.33 -28.61
CA ILE A 280 2.64 -34.73 -28.32
C ILE A 280 2.69 -35.90 -27.34
N THR A 281 1.86 -35.89 -26.30
CA THR A 281 1.96 -36.85 -25.18
C THR A 281 0.96 -38.01 -25.29
N HIS A 282 0.00 -37.91 -26.20
CA HIS A 282 -1.14 -38.83 -26.34
C HIS A 282 -2.00 -38.95 -25.06
N ARG A 283 -1.94 -37.95 -24.18
CA ARG A 283 -2.78 -37.87 -22.97
C ARG A 283 -3.50 -36.53 -22.90
N THR A 284 -4.78 -36.59 -22.54
CA THR A 284 -5.61 -35.40 -22.32
C THR A 284 -5.78 -35.18 -20.81
N PRO A 285 -5.22 -34.08 -20.26
CA PRO A 285 -5.47 -33.74 -18.86
C PRO A 285 -6.93 -33.38 -18.65
N ARG A 286 -7.49 -33.73 -17.49
CA ARG A 286 -8.89 -33.42 -17.12
C ARG A 286 -8.97 -32.60 -15.84
N PHE A 287 -10.02 -31.80 -15.69
CA PHE A 287 -10.29 -31.14 -14.42
C PHE A 287 -10.68 -32.17 -13.35
N LYS A 288 -10.52 -31.82 -12.07
CA LYS A 288 -10.85 -32.69 -10.94
C LYS A 288 -12.33 -33.11 -10.96
N VAL A 289 -13.23 -32.18 -11.29
CA VAL A 289 -14.67 -32.44 -11.45
C VAL A 289 -14.99 -33.39 -12.60
N GLU A 290 -14.08 -33.58 -13.55
CA GLU A 290 -14.17 -34.50 -14.69
C GLU A 290 -13.41 -35.82 -14.45
N GLY A 291 -12.93 -36.05 -13.22
CA GLY A 291 -12.17 -37.24 -12.82
C GLY A 291 -10.67 -37.17 -13.08
N GLY A 292 -10.11 -35.97 -13.29
CA GLY A 292 -8.66 -35.75 -13.38
C GLY A 292 -7.96 -35.82 -12.02
N SER A 293 -6.65 -36.12 -12.03
CA SER A 293 -5.81 -36.07 -10.83
C SER A 293 -5.57 -34.64 -10.33
N TYR A 294 -5.06 -34.50 -9.10
CA TYR A 294 -4.64 -33.21 -8.56
C TYR A 294 -3.62 -32.50 -9.47
N GLN A 295 -2.66 -33.25 -10.03
CA GLN A 295 -1.65 -32.70 -10.93
C GLN A 295 -2.28 -32.16 -12.22
N GLU A 296 -3.22 -32.88 -12.82
CA GLU A 296 -3.92 -32.45 -14.03
C GLU A 296 -4.74 -31.18 -13.76
N ASN A 297 -5.53 -31.17 -12.68
CA ASN A 297 -6.35 -30.02 -12.29
C ASN A 297 -5.49 -28.77 -12.10
N GLN A 298 -4.42 -28.89 -11.31
CA GLN A 298 -3.49 -27.79 -11.07
C GLN A 298 -2.80 -27.34 -12.36
N ALA A 299 -2.40 -28.25 -13.25
CA ALA A 299 -1.80 -27.86 -14.52
C ALA A 299 -2.75 -27.05 -15.41
N LEU A 300 -4.02 -27.44 -15.48
CA LEU A 300 -5.07 -26.77 -16.25
C LEU A 300 -5.44 -25.38 -15.69
N GLN A 301 -5.48 -25.22 -14.37
CA GLN A 301 -5.66 -23.90 -13.76
C GLN A 301 -4.42 -23.01 -13.99
N ASN A 302 -3.22 -23.55 -13.75
CA ASN A 302 -1.96 -22.81 -13.89
C ASN A 302 -1.74 -22.32 -15.33
N ILE A 303 -2.08 -23.09 -16.37
CA ILE A 303 -1.88 -22.66 -17.75
C ILE A 303 -2.79 -21.47 -18.12
N GLN A 304 -4.05 -21.48 -17.65
CA GLN A 304 -4.95 -20.34 -17.81
C GLN A 304 -4.39 -19.09 -17.10
N ALA A 305 -3.91 -19.25 -15.87
CA ALA A 305 -3.32 -18.14 -15.10
C ALA A 305 -2.08 -17.54 -15.79
N ARG A 306 -1.19 -18.36 -16.34
CA ARG A 306 0.01 -17.89 -17.07
C ARG A 306 -0.32 -17.23 -18.41
N LEU A 307 -1.32 -17.74 -19.12
CA LEU A 307 -1.76 -17.13 -20.38
C LEU A 307 -2.30 -15.71 -20.18
N ARG A 308 -3.00 -15.46 -19.07
CA ARG A 308 -3.44 -14.10 -18.72
C ARG A 308 -2.25 -13.15 -18.55
N MET A 309 -1.15 -13.61 -17.94
CA MET A 309 0.09 -12.83 -17.83
C MET A 309 0.68 -12.53 -19.21
N VAL A 310 0.80 -13.55 -20.08
CA VAL A 310 1.32 -13.36 -21.46
C VAL A 310 0.49 -12.33 -22.22
N LEU A 311 -0.84 -12.44 -22.17
CA LEU A 311 -1.73 -11.48 -22.80
C LEU A 311 -1.63 -10.09 -22.18
N SER A 312 -1.47 -10.00 -20.86
CA SER A 312 -1.32 -8.71 -20.16
C SER A 312 -0.12 -7.93 -20.69
N TYR A 313 1.02 -8.59 -20.87
CA TYR A 313 2.22 -7.95 -21.43
C TYR A 313 2.08 -7.63 -22.92
N LEU A 314 1.42 -8.49 -23.70
CA LEU A 314 1.12 -8.20 -25.11
C LEU A 314 0.28 -6.93 -25.24
N PHE A 315 -0.82 -6.83 -24.49
CA PHE A 315 -1.68 -5.66 -24.50
C PHE A 315 -0.99 -4.42 -23.94
N ALA A 316 -0.22 -4.56 -22.86
CA ALA A 316 0.54 -3.46 -22.28
C ALA A 316 1.51 -2.81 -23.27
N GLN A 317 2.10 -3.61 -24.16
CA GLN A 317 3.01 -3.12 -25.21
C GLN A 317 2.26 -2.56 -26.43
N MET A 318 1.11 -3.13 -26.79
CA MET A 318 0.46 -2.84 -28.08
C MET A 318 -0.72 -1.87 -28.00
N LEU A 319 -1.41 -1.75 -26.85
CA LEU A 319 -2.61 -0.91 -26.75
C LEU A 319 -2.36 0.60 -26.91
N PRO A 320 -1.22 1.18 -26.47
CA PRO A 320 -0.85 2.53 -26.85
C PRO A 320 -0.78 2.68 -28.38
N TRP A 321 -0.10 1.75 -29.07
CA TRP A 321 0.00 1.75 -30.54
C TRP A 321 -1.37 1.64 -31.21
N VAL A 322 -2.26 0.76 -30.74
CA VAL A 322 -3.65 0.63 -31.25
C VAL A 322 -4.41 1.96 -31.15
N ARG A 323 -4.09 2.78 -30.14
CA ARG A 323 -4.71 4.09 -29.93
C ARG A 323 -3.90 5.25 -30.53
N ASN A 324 -2.98 4.97 -31.45
CA ASN A 324 -2.08 5.95 -32.08
C ASN A 324 -1.28 6.78 -31.05
N ARG A 325 -0.76 6.09 -30.03
CA ARG A 325 0.06 6.69 -28.98
C ARG A 325 1.37 5.94 -28.83
N GLU A 326 2.40 6.67 -28.43
CA GLU A 326 3.72 6.11 -28.15
C GLU A 326 3.83 5.60 -26.70
N GLY A 327 4.88 4.83 -26.44
CA GLY A 327 5.21 4.29 -25.13
C GLY A 327 4.54 2.94 -24.83
N THR A 328 4.81 2.45 -23.62
CA THR A 328 4.29 1.17 -23.10
C THR A 328 3.58 1.38 -21.77
N LEU A 329 2.69 0.45 -21.43
CA LEU A 329 1.96 0.47 -20.16
C LEU A 329 2.72 -0.36 -19.12
N LEU A 330 2.72 0.09 -17.86
CA LEU A 330 3.18 -0.71 -16.74
C LEU A 330 2.10 -1.73 -16.35
N VAL A 331 2.44 -3.02 -16.35
CA VAL A 331 1.53 -4.09 -15.91
C VAL A 331 1.47 -4.07 -14.39
N LEU A 332 0.26 -3.89 -13.84
CA LEU A 332 0.05 -3.90 -12.40
C LEU A 332 -0.29 -5.31 -11.91
N GLY A 333 0.51 -5.82 -10.98
CA GLY A 333 0.21 -7.06 -10.27
C GLY A 333 -0.91 -6.88 -9.26
N THR A 334 -1.69 -7.94 -9.01
CA THR A 334 -2.90 -7.89 -8.18
C THR A 334 -2.87 -8.86 -6.99
N GLY A 335 -1.71 -9.39 -6.61
CA GLY A 335 -1.60 -10.26 -5.42
C GLY A 335 -1.52 -9.44 -4.12
N ASN A 336 -2.17 -9.89 -3.05
CA ASN A 336 -2.10 -9.28 -1.73
C ASN A 336 -0.99 -9.91 -0.85
N VAL A 337 -0.74 -9.31 0.33
CA VAL A 337 0.36 -9.73 1.21
C VAL A 337 0.14 -11.11 1.85
N ASP A 338 -1.11 -11.50 2.11
CA ASP A 338 -1.45 -12.76 2.78
C ASP A 338 -1.27 -13.95 1.83
N GLU A 339 -1.76 -13.81 0.59
CA GLU A 339 -1.54 -14.79 -0.49
C GLU A 339 -0.05 -14.93 -0.81
N ALA A 340 0.69 -13.82 -0.86
CA ALA A 340 2.13 -13.85 -1.03
C ALA A 340 2.82 -14.60 0.11
N LEU A 341 2.43 -14.35 1.36
CA LEU A 341 3.00 -15.01 2.54
C LEU A 341 2.77 -16.53 2.51
N ARG A 342 1.55 -16.96 2.19
CA ARG A 342 1.20 -18.37 1.98
C ARG A 342 1.95 -18.94 0.76
N GLY A 343 2.14 -18.10 -0.26
CA GLY A 343 2.50 -18.50 -1.62
C GLY A 343 1.33 -19.14 -2.37
N TYR A 344 0.11 -18.65 -2.11
CA TYR A 344 -1.13 -18.97 -2.82
C TYR A 344 -1.25 -18.16 -4.10
N LEU A 345 -0.42 -18.50 -5.07
CA LEU A 345 -0.40 -17.89 -6.41
C LEU A 345 0.26 -18.85 -7.40
N THR A 346 -0.06 -18.72 -8.69
CA THR A 346 0.66 -19.45 -9.73
C THR A 346 1.95 -18.72 -10.04
N LYS A 347 3.10 -19.40 -9.98
CA LYS A 347 4.37 -18.75 -10.34
C LYS A 347 4.31 -18.32 -11.81
N TYR A 348 4.51 -17.02 -12.05
CA TYR A 348 4.41 -16.33 -13.35
C TYR A 348 2.99 -16.21 -13.93
N ASP A 349 1.96 -16.06 -13.09
CA ASP A 349 0.64 -15.56 -13.51
C ASP A 349 0.54 -14.03 -13.32
N CYS A 350 -0.68 -13.48 -13.30
CA CYS A 350 -0.95 -12.05 -13.07
C CYS A 350 -0.61 -11.54 -11.66
N SER A 351 -0.14 -12.38 -10.74
CA SER A 351 0.61 -11.92 -9.56
C SER A 351 1.99 -11.34 -9.94
N SER A 352 2.47 -11.65 -11.14
CA SER A 352 3.69 -11.14 -11.76
C SER A 352 3.35 -10.04 -12.76
N GLY A 353 3.60 -8.79 -12.36
CA GLY A 353 3.64 -7.60 -13.20
C GLY A 353 4.93 -6.80 -12.96
N ASP A 354 4.95 -5.56 -13.43
CA ASP A 354 6.09 -4.65 -13.27
C ASP A 354 6.15 -4.07 -11.85
N ILE A 355 4.99 -3.65 -11.32
CA ILE A 355 4.82 -3.17 -9.95
C ILE A 355 3.46 -3.62 -9.37
N ASN A 356 3.36 -3.71 -8.04
CA ASN A 356 2.12 -4.11 -7.37
C ASN A 356 1.77 -3.12 -6.22
N PRO A 357 0.74 -2.27 -6.37
CA PRO A 357 0.39 -1.28 -5.35
C PRO A 357 -0.30 -1.87 -4.11
N ILE A 358 -0.78 -3.12 -4.15
CA ILE A 358 -1.47 -3.78 -3.03
C ILE A 358 -0.68 -4.94 -2.41
N GLY A 359 0.48 -5.31 -2.96
CA GLY A 359 1.23 -6.49 -2.51
C GLY A 359 1.80 -6.39 -1.10
N GLY A 360 1.70 -5.23 -0.46
CA GLY A 360 2.00 -5.03 0.96
C GLY A 360 0.78 -4.86 1.85
N ILE A 361 -0.46 -5.06 1.36
CA ILE A 361 -1.72 -4.79 2.07
C ILE A 361 -2.46 -6.11 2.36
N SER A 362 -3.04 -6.23 3.56
CA SER A 362 -3.81 -7.41 3.98
C SER A 362 -5.14 -7.54 3.23
N LYS A 363 -5.61 -8.77 3.00
CA LYS A 363 -6.92 -9.02 2.37
C LYS A 363 -8.05 -8.39 3.17
N LEU A 364 -7.96 -8.42 4.50
CA LEU A 364 -8.94 -7.81 5.39
C LEU A 364 -9.01 -6.30 5.20
N ASP A 365 -7.86 -5.64 5.11
CA ASP A 365 -7.80 -4.19 4.89
C ASP A 365 -8.19 -3.80 3.46
N LEU A 366 -7.92 -4.63 2.46
CA LEU A 366 -8.45 -4.43 1.11
C LEU A 366 -9.97 -4.44 1.09
N ARG A 367 -10.62 -5.40 1.78
CA ARG A 367 -12.09 -5.42 1.87
C ARG A 367 -12.65 -4.17 2.55
N ARG A 368 -12.00 -3.71 3.63
CA ARG A 368 -12.38 -2.46 4.32
C ARG A 368 -12.20 -1.24 3.42
N PHE A 369 -11.07 -1.15 2.74
CA PHE A 369 -10.77 -0.08 1.77
C PHE A 369 -11.81 -0.03 0.66
N LEU A 370 -12.20 -1.18 0.08
CA LEU A 370 -13.20 -1.21 -0.99
C LEU A 370 -14.57 -0.71 -0.52
N LYS A 371 -15.01 -1.10 0.68
CA LYS A 371 -16.26 -0.56 1.29
C LYS A 371 -16.17 0.94 1.53
N TRP A 372 -15.03 1.42 2.00
CA TRP A 372 -14.80 2.85 2.17
C TRP A 372 -14.80 3.59 0.82
N ALA A 373 -14.13 3.04 -0.19
CA ALA A 373 -14.01 3.64 -1.52
C ALA A 373 -15.34 3.69 -2.28
N GLU A 374 -16.22 2.70 -2.07
CA GLU A 374 -17.59 2.73 -2.58
C GLU A 374 -18.30 4.03 -2.16
N GLN A 375 -18.19 4.38 -0.87
CA GLN A 375 -18.88 5.52 -0.26
C GLN A 375 -18.18 6.86 -0.51
N HIS A 376 -16.84 6.87 -0.56
CA HIS A 376 -16.03 8.10 -0.55
C HIS A 376 -15.43 8.46 -1.90
N LEU A 377 -15.22 7.48 -2.80
CA LEU A 377 -14.68 7.70 -4.15
C LEU A 377 -15.74 7.58 -5.26
N GLY A 378 -16.97 7.17 -4.92
CA GLY A 378 -18.11 7.14 -5.85
C GLY A 378 -18.18 5.90 -6.74
N TYR A 379 -17.46 4.83 -6.40
CA TYR A 379 -17.41 3.60 -7.19
C TYR A 379 -18.37 2.53 -6.65
N THR A 380 -19.66 2.64 -6.99
CA THR A 380 -20.71 1.76 -6.45
C THR A 380 -20.56 0.28 -6.86
N ALA A 381 -19.82 -0.02 -7.93
CA ALA A 381 -19.52 -1.40 -8.34
C ALA A 381 -18.76 -2.19 -7.25
N LEU A 382 -18.07 -1.48 -6.35
CA LEU A 382 -17.29 -2.08 -5.28
C LEU A 382 -18.17 -2.80 -4.24
N GLY A 383 -19.41 -2.36 -4.04
CA GLY A 383 -20.35 -3.05 -3.13
C GLY A 383 -20.58 -4.50 -3.55
N GLU A 384 -20.94 -4.73 -4.82
CA GLU A 384 -21.10 -6.08 -5.38
C GLU A 384 -19.80 -6.90 -5.37
N ILE A 385 -18.64 -6.25 -5.58
CA ILE A 385 -17.33 -6.91 -5.58
C ILE A 385 -16.95 -7.43 -4.19
N VAL A 386 -17.24 -6.67 -3.12
CA VAL A 386 -16.84 -7.05 -1.76
C VAL A 386 -17.74 -8.13 -1.15
N GLU A 387 -19.02 -8.15 -1.55
CA GLU A 387 -20.00 -9.14 -1.10
C GLU A 387 -19.91 -10.45 -1.90
N ALA A 388 -19.29 -10.45 -3.08
CA ALA A 388 -19.05 -11.66 -3.84
C ALA A 388 -18.09 -12.61 -3.08
N PRO A 389 -18.35 -13.94 -3.12
CA PRO A 389 -17.46 -14.91 -2.49
C PRO A 389 -16.09 -14.92 -3.20
N PRO A 390 -14.97 -14.99 -2.46
CA PRO A 390 -13.64 -15.07 -3.04
C PRO A 390 -13.44 -16.46 -3.66
N THR A 391 -13.47 -16.51 -5.00
CA THR A 391 -13.29 -17.75 -5.77
C THR A 391 -12.47 -17.50 -7.03
N ALA A 392 -11.56 -18.42 -7.33
CA ALA A 392 -10.85 -18.46 -8.60
C ALA A 392 -11.66 -19.28 -9.62
N GLU A 393 -12.29 -18.61 -10.59
CA GLU A 393 -13.07 -19.22 -11.68
C GLU A 393 -12.16 -19.89 -12.75
N LEU A 394 -11.27 -20.79 -12.31
CA LEU A 394 -10.28 -21.48 -13.13
C LEU A 394 -10.62 -22.96 -13.38
N GLU A 395 -11.53 -23.53 -12.60
CA GLU A 395 -12.11 -24.86 -12.82
C GLU A 395 -13.63 -24.79 -13.02
N PRO A 396 -14.26 -25.78 -13.68
CA PRO A 396 -15.70 -25.73 -13.94
C PRO A 396 -16.49 -25.71 -12.63
N ILE A 397 -17.36 -24.71 -12.51
CA ILE A 397 -18.31 -24.59 -11.39
C ILE A 397 -19.49 -25.52 -11.67
N THR A 398 -19.87 -26.35 -10.69
CA THR A 398 -21.10 -27.15 -10.76
C THR A 398 -22.13 -26.62 -9.76
N GLU A 399 -23.40 -26.98 -9.93
CA GLU A 399 -24.47 -26.60 -8.97
C GLU A 399 -24.15 -27.02 -7.51
N THR A 400 -23.27 -28.01 -7.33
CA THR A 400 -22.90 -28.58 -6.03
C THR A 400 -21.49 -28.22 -5.56
N TYR A 401 -20.70 -27.50 -6.36
CA TYR A 401 -19.30 -27.23 -6.04
C TYR A 401 -18.82 -25.89 -6.59
N THR A 402 -18.43 -25.00 -5.67
CA THR A 402 -17.65 -23.79 -5.92
C THR A 402 -16.53 -23.75 -4.91
N GLN A 403 -15.28 -23.67 -5.36
CA GLN A 403 -14.12 -23.64 -4.47
C GLN A 403 -13.85 -22.21 -4.02
N THR A 404 -13.89 -21.94 -2.71
CA THR A 404 -13.43 -20.66 -2.16
C THR A 404 -11.92 -20.68 -1.93
N ASP A 405 -11.29 -19.50 -1.96
CA ASP A 405 -9.85 -19.38 -1.73
C ASP A 405 -9.45 -19.88 -0.33
N GLU A 406 -10.25 -19.60 0.70
CA GLU A 406 -9.97 -19.99 2.09
C GLU A 406 -10.06 -21.52 2.28
N ASP A 407 -11.03 -22.16 1.61
CA ASP A 407 -11.17 -23.62 1.63
C ASP A 407 -9.98 -24.30 0.92
N ASP A 408 -9.52 -23.75 -0.22
CA ASP A 408 -8.37 -24.29 -0.95
C ASP A 408 -7.04 -24.05 -0.21
N MET A 409 -6.92 -22.91 0.47
CA MET A 409 -5.77 -22.64 1.34
C MET A 409 -5.78 -23.50 2.60
N GLY A 410 -6.95 -23.92 3.08
CA GLY A 410 -7.15 -24.61 4.36
C GLY A 410 -6.94 -23.69 5.56
N MET A 411 -7.15 -22.38 5.36
CA MET A 411 -6.99 -21.33 6.38
C MET A 411 -7.70 -20.05 5.91
N THR A 412 -8.27 -19.33 6.86
CA THR A 412 -8.90 -18.03 6.62
C THR A 412 -7.85 -16.94 6.44
N TYR A 413 -8.23 -15.84 5.80
CA TYR A 413 -7.38 -14.64 5.68
C TYR A 413 -7.07 -14.03 7.06
N ALA A 414 -7.99 -14.14 8.02
CA ALA A 414 -7.75 -13.68 9.39
C ALA A 414 -6.65 -14.49 10.10
N GLU A 415 -6.69 -15.82 9.97
CA GLU A 415 -5.61 -16.69 10.46
C GLU A 415 -4.29 -16.37 9.77
N LEU A 416 -4.29 -16.20 8.44
CA LEU A 416 -3.09 -15.85 7.66
C LEU A 416 -2.42 -14.55 8.11
N SER A 417 -3.20 -13.49 8.29
CA SER A 417 -2.67 -12.22 8.78
C SER A 417 -2.08 -12.37 10.18
N ARG A 418 -2.73 -13.14 11.08
CA ARG A 418 -2.20 -13.41 12.43
C ARG A 418 -0.90 -14.21 12.39
N PHE A 419 -0.82 -15.24 11.55
CA PHE A 419 0.42 -16.00 11.32
C PHE A 419 1.54 -15.09 10.79
N GLY A 420 1.23 -14.17 9.88
CA GLY A 420 2.18 -13.19 9.35
C GLY A 420 2.77 -12.29 10.44
N GLN A 421 1.90 -11.72 11.27
CA GLN A 421 2.29 -10.88 12.41
C GLN A 421 3.19 -11.63 13.39
N LEU A 422 2.77 -12.82 13.83
CA LEU A 422 3.56 -13.67 14.74
C LEU A 422 4.93 -13.98 14.15
N ARG A 423 4.96 -14.41 12.88
CA ARG A 423 6.20 -14.79 12.19
C ARG A 423 7.17 -13.63 12.05
N LYS A 424 6.70 -12.44 11.67
CA LYS A 424 7.57 -11.33 11.24
C LYS A 424 7.72 -10.23 12.26
N MET A 425 6.63 -9.80 12.89
CA MET A 425 6.65 -8.71 13.87
C MET A 425 7.08 -9.23 15.25
N GLU A 426 6.55 -10.38 15.66
CA GLU A 426 6.87 -11.02 16.94
C GLU A 426 8.01 -12.06 16.81
N GLN A 427 8.55 -12.24 15.59
CA GLN A 427 9.72 -13.08 15.31
C GLN A 427 9.58 -14.56 15.73
N CYS A 428 8.35 -15.07 15.70
CA CYS A 428 8.03 -16.42 16.13
C CYS A 428 8.39 -17.47 15.05
N GLY A 429 9.10 -18.54 15.46
CA GLY A 429 9.18 -19.79 14.71
C GLY A 429 7.99 -20.73 15.04
N PRO A 430 7.92 -21.93 14.43
CA PRO A 430 6.73 -22.79 14.55
C PRO A 430 6.31 -23.13 15.99
N VAL A 431 7.29 -23.42 16.85
CA VAL A 431 7.04 -23.80 18.24
C VAL A 431 6.45 -22.64 19.02
N HIS A 432 7.06 -21.45 18.93
CA HIS A 432 6.58 -20.27 19.67
C HIS A 432 5.25 -19.75 19.13
N THR A 433 5.03 -19.84 17.81
CA THR A 433 3.72 -19.56 17.21
C THR A 433 2.63 -20.46 17.81
N PHE A 434 2.90 -21.76 17.99
CA PHE A 434 1.96 -22.66 18.64
C PHE A 434 1.72 -22.28 20.12
N GLU A 435 2.77 -22.01 20.89
CA GLU A 435 2.68 -21.60 22.30
C GLU A 435 1.79 -20.37 22.51
N ILE A 436 1.82 -19.41 21.58
CA ILE A 436 0.96 -18.22 21.61
C ILE A 436 -0.47 -18.58 21.19
N LEU A 437 -0.63 -19.23 20.04
CA LEU A 437 -1.95 -19.46 19.46
C LEU A 437 -2.80 -20.44 20.26
N VAL A 438 -2.20 -21.39 20.99
CA VAL A 438 -2.95 -22.29 21.85
C VAL A 438 -3.59 -21.57 23.04
N GLN A 439 -3.04 -20.42 23.45
CA GLN A 439 -3.61 -19.56 24.48
C GLN A 439 -4.61 -18.57 23.88
N GLU A 440 -4.32 -18.03 22.68
CA GLU A 440 -5.17 -17.05 22.00
C GLU A 440 -6.44 -17.67 21.41
N TRP A 441 -6.36 -18.91 20.92
CA TRP A 441 -7.47 -19.64 20.31
C TRP A 441 -7.99 -20.72 21.26
N ASP A 442 -8.33 -20.31 22.48
CA ASP A 442 -8.87 -21.16 23.55
C ASP A 442 -10.17 -21.92 23.17
N HIS A 443 -10.89 -21.42 22.17
CA HIS A 443 -12.06 -22.05 21.56
C HIS A 443 -11.73 -23.25 20.65
N ILE A 444 -10.46 -23.51 20.35
CA ILE A 444 -9.99 -24.59 19.48
C ILE A 444 -9.11 -25.56 20.29
N PRO A 445 -9.29 -26.90 20.15
CA PRO A 445 -8.44 -27.85 20.84
C PRO A 445 -6.94 -27.69 20.48
N PRO A 446 -6.00 -27.89 21.44
CA PRO A 446 -4.56 -27.74 21.20
C PRO A 446 -4.05 -28.50 19.97
N ARG A 447 -4.57 -29.70 19.74
CA ARG A 447 -4.22 -30.52 18.58
C ARG A 447 -4.57 -29.88 17.25
N GLU A 448 -5.73 -29.23 17.15
CA GLU A 448 -6.16 -28.56 15.92
C GLU A 448 -5.35 -27.28 15.68
N VAL A 449 -5.03 -26.52 16.73
CA VAL A 449 -4.10 -25.39 16.65
C VAL A 449 -2.73 -25.85 16.13
N ALA A 450 -2.21 -26.96 16.66
CA ALA A 450 -0.96 -27.55 16.19
C ALA A 450 -1.00 -27.91 14.70
N GLU A 451 -2.09 -28.52 14.21
CA GLU A 451 -2.22 -28.84 12.79
C GLU A 451 -2.29 -27.58 11.90
N LYS A 452 -3.01 -26.54 12.33
CA LYS A 452 -3.03 -25.24 11.62
C LYS A 452 -1.63 -24.61 11.54
N VAL A 453 -0.88 -24.58 12.65
CA VAL A 453 0.50 -24.06 12.70
C VAL A 453 1.42 -24.86 11.77
N LYS A 454 1.37 -26.20 11.84
CA LYS A 454 2.18 -27.07 10.99
C LYS A 454 1.85 -26.88 9.51
N HIS A 455 0.56 -26.78 9.17
CA HIS A 455 0.08 -26.55 7.82
C HIS A 455 0.60 -25.22 7.28
N PHE A 456 0.46 -24.13 8.03
CA PHE A 456 1.00 -22.82 7.67
C PHE A 456 2.51 -22.87 7.38
N PHE A 457 3.33 -23.35 8.30
CA PHE A 457 4.79 -23.36 8.12
C PHE A 457 5.25 -24.31 7.02
N ARG A 458 4.52 -25.41 6.78
CA ARG A 458 4.78 -26.30 5.64
C ARG A 458 4.48 -25.61 4.31
N CYS A 459 3.31 -24.98 4.18
CA CYS A 459 2.92 -24.25 2.97
C CYS A 459 3.86 -23.07 2.69
N TYR A 460 4.17 -22.27 3.72
CA TYR A 460 5.16 -21.21 3.66
C TYR A 460 6.51 -21.71 3.12
N ALA A 461 7.02 -22.81 3.69
CA ALA A 461 8.33 -23.36 3.31
C ALA A 461 8.36 -23.90 1.88
N ILE A 462 7.33 -24.63 1.44
CA ILE A 462 7.24 -25.18 0.08
C ILE A 462 7.17 -24.06 -0.95
N ASN A 463 6.41 -23.00 -0.66
CA ASN A 463 6.14 -21.94 -1.63
C ASN A 463 7.10 -20.76 -1.55
N ARG A 464 8.05 -20.72 -0.60
CA ARG A 464 8.92 -19.54 -0.43
C ARG A 464 9.72 -19.18 -1.69
N HIS A 465 10.07 -20.16 -2.50
CA HIS A 465 10.72 -19.95 -3.80
C HIS A 465 9.90 -19.09 -4.79
N LYS A 466 8.61 -18.83 -4.55
CA LYS A 466 7.80 -17.90 -5.34
C LYS A 466 8.12 -16.44 -4.99
N MET A 467 8.52 -16.17 -3.74
CA MET A 467 8.80 -14.81 -3.25
C MET A 467 10.07 -14.20 -3.83
N THR A 468 11.01 -15.05 -4.28
CA THR A 468 12.27 -14.59 -4.88
C THR A 468 12.06 -13.92 -6.25
N THR A 469 10.92 -14.17 -6.89
CA THR A 469 10.55 -13.60 -8.20
C THR A 469 9.19 -12.91 -8.14
N LEU A 470 8.69 -12.59 -6.95
CA LEU A 470 7.43 -11.86 -6.82
C LEU A 470 7.65 -10.39 -7.20
N THR A 471 6.65 -9.80 -7.84
CA THR A 471 6.66 -8.40 -8.27
C THR A 471 6.97 -7.45 -7.11
N PRO A 472 7.84 -6.43 -7.32
CA PRO A 472 8.06 -5.36 -6.35
C PRO A 472 6.75 -4.68 -5.97
N SER A 473 6.46 -4.61 -4.67
CA SER A 473 5.21 -4.08 -4.15
C SER A 473 5.38 -2.86 -3.25
N TYR A 474 4.38 -1.97 -3.26
CA TYR A 474 4.27 -0.88 -2.30
C TYR A 474 4.38 -1.42 -0.87
N HIS A 475 5.24 -0.81 -0.05
CA HIS A 475 5.41 -1.24 1.34
C HIS A 475 4.36 -0.60 2.26
N ALA A 476 3.48 -1.42 2.84
CA ALA A 476 2.48 -0.98 3.82
C ALA A 476 2.58 -1.78 5.13
N GLU A 477 2.33 -3.08 5.08
CA GLU A 477 2.31 -3.94 6.27
C GLU A 477 3.71 -4.26 6.80
N SER A 478 3.82 -4.28 8.13
CA SER A 478 5.09 -4.56 8.83
C SER A 478 5.44 -6.04 8.89
N TYR A 479 4.59 -6.89 8.30
CA TYR A 479 4.81 -8.33 8.19
C TYR A 479 5.02 -8.82 6.75
N SER A 480 5.29 -7.91 5.81
CA SER A 480 5.49 -8.23 4.39
C SER A 480 6.50 -9.38 4.19
N PRO A 481 6.21 -10.36 3.31
CA PRO A 481 7.12 -11.46 2.98
C PRO A 481 8.12 -11.10 1.87
N ASP A 482 8.26 -9.83 1.45
CA ASP A 482 9.18 -9.43 0.39
C ASP A 482 10.63 -9.87 0.65
N ASP A 483 11.17 -10.68 -0.25
CA ASP A 483 12.51 -11.27 -0.11
C ASP A 483 13.64 -10.33 -0.56
N ASN A 484 13.33 -9.24 -1.28
CA ASN A 484 14.35 -8.39 -1.88
C ASN A 484 15.00 -7.43 -0.89
N ARG A 485 14.22 -6.91 0.06
CA ARG A 485 14.68 -5.84 0.97
C ARG A 485 14.20 -6.03 2.40
N PHE A 486 12.98 -6.51 2.61
CA PHE A 486 12.36 -6.44 3.95
C PHE A 486 12.45 -7.75 4.76
N ASP A 487 12.37 -8.90 4.10
CA ASP A 487 12.30 -10.21 4.74
C ASP A 487 13.25 -11.21 4.09
N LEU A 488 14.55 -10.96 4.24
CA LEU A 488 15.61 -11.86 3.75
C LEU A 488 15.52 -13.22 4.44
N ARG A 489 15.24 -14.28 3.68
CA ARG A 489 15.03 -15.64 4.21
C ARG A 489 15.58 -16.70 3.27
N GLN A 490 15.77 -17.92 3.76
CA GLN A 490 16.02 -19.06 2.86
C GLN A 490 14.80 -19.25 1.95
N PHE A 491 15.02 -19.81 0.76
CA PHE A 491 13.94 -20.26 -0.14
C PHE A 491 13.98 -21.78 -0.39
N LEU A 492 15.01 -22.46 0.10
CA LEU A 492 15.13 -23.91 0.16
C LEU A 492 15.12 -24.35 1.62
N TYR A 493 13.96 -24.78 2.10
CA TYR A 493 13.78 -25.29 3.47
C TYR A 493 13.67 -26.81 3.50
N ASN A 494 13.98 -27.40 4.65
CA ASN A 494 13.40 -28.69 5.01
C ASN A 494 11.93 -28.49 5.40
N THR A 495 11.04 -28.77 4.46
CA THR A 495 9.59 -28.52 4.60
C THR A 495 8.88 -29.42 5.61
N ARG A 496 9.58 -30.42 6.15
CA ARG A 496 9.06 -31.30 7.21
C ARG A 496 9.22 -30.72 8.61
N TRP A 497 10.05 -29.68 8.80
CA TRP A 497 10.27 -29.02 10.09
C TRP A 497 10.44 -30.01 11.25
N THR A 498 11.21 -31.08 11.03
CA THR A 498 11.13 -32.32 11.82
C THR A 498 11.40 -32.14 13.32
N TRP A 499 12.26 -31.20 13.69
CA TRP A 499 12.53 -30.94 15.11
C TRP A 499 11.40 -30.12 15.73
N GLN A 500 10.99 -29.05 15.06
CA GLN A 500 9.96 -28.12 15.52
C GLN A 500 8.60 -28.81 15.66
N PHE A 501 8.20 -29.60 14.67
CA PHE A 501 6.91 -30.29 14.71
C PHE A 501 6.85 -31.37 15.79
N ARG A 502 7.96 -32.10 16.03
CA ARG A 502 8.05 -33.04 17.17
C ARG A 502 7.95 -32.33 18.52
N ARG A 503 8.47 -31.10 18.63
CA ARG A 503 8.34 -30.29 19.86
C ARG A 503 6.90 -29.85 20.08
N ILE A 504 6.21 -29.40 19.03
CA ILE A 504 4.78 -29.10 19.09
C ILE A 504 3.99 -30.35 19.52
N ASP A 505 4.27 -31.51 18.94
CA ASP A 505 3.60 -32.77 19.31
C ASP A 505 3.81 -33.16 20.78
N ALA A 506 4.97 -32.87 21.35
CA ALA A 506 5.24 -33.10 22.77
C ALA A 506 4.38 -32.17 23.65
N TYR A 507 4.33 -30.87 23.32
CA TYR A 507 3.50 -29.92 24.07
C TYR A 507 2.01 -30.23 23.96
N VAL A 508 1.52 -30.63 22.79
CA VAL A 508 0.11 -31.05 22.64
C VAL A 508 -0.21 -32.21 23.59
N LYS A 509 0.69 -33.20 23.71
CA LYS A 509 0.49 -34.33 24.64
C LYS A 509 0.51 -33.90 26.11
N GLU A 510 1.36 -32.94 26.47
CA GLU A 510 1.40 -32.39 27.83
C GLU A 510 0.09 -31.66 28.16
N LEU A 511 -0.37 -30.77 27.27
CA LEU A 511 -1.60 -30.01 27.45
C LEU A 511 -2.85 -30.91 27.48
N GLU A 512 -2.91 -31.94 26.63
CA GLU A 512 -4.02 -32.91 26.62
C GLU A 512 -4.01 -33.86 27.82
N ALA A 513 -2.89 -33.98 28.55
CA ALA A 513 -2.81 -34.78 29.77
C ALA A 513 -3.22 -33.98 31.03
N GLU A 514 -3.27 -32.65 30.95
CA GLU A 514 -3.68 -31.76 32.03
C GLU A 514 -5.20 -31.47 32.04
N VAL A 515 -5.90 -31.80 30.95
CA VAL A 515 -7.37 -31.73 30.77
C VAL A 515 -7.99 -33.09 31.08
#